data_AF-A0A968JL05-F1
#
_entry.id   AF-A0A968JL05-F1
#
_cell.length_a   1.000
_cell.length_b   1.000
_cell.length_c   1.000
_cell.angle_alpha   90.00
_cell.angle_beta   90.00
_cell.angle_gamma   90.00
#
_symmetry.space_group_name_H-M   'P 1'
#
loop_
_entity.id
_entity.type
_entity.pdbx_description
1 polymer ?
#
loop_
_entity_poly.entity_id
_entity_poly.type
_entity_poly.pdbx_seq_one_letter_code
_entity_poly.pdbx_strand_id
1 'polypeptide(L)'
;MYRPNQPLYFKGVVFQKDTKGNAEKVVAGETVEVIFYDSNSQEVARQSLTTSEYGTFQGVFTTPSGGLMGRMYLSADEEVVYFR
;
A
#
# COMPACT_ATOMS: atom_id res chain seq x y z
N MET A 1 -6.10 5.69 -14.37
CA MET A 1 -5.13 6.61 -14.98
C MET A 1 -4.93 7.76 -14.03
N TYR A 2 -3.81 7.74 -13.31
CA TYR A 2 -3.43 8.79 -12.38
C TYR A 2 -2.62 9.86 -13.12
N ARG A 3 -2.92 11.14 -12.82
CA ARG A 3 -2.21 12.29 -13.37
C ARG A 3 -1.13 12.77 -12.39
N PRO A 4 -0.14 13.55 -12.85
CA PRO A 4 0.83 14.19 -11.96
C PRO A 4 0.14 15.04 -10.87
N ASN A 5 0.69 15.04 -9.65
CA ASN A 5 0.16 15.77 -8.48
C ASN A 5 -1.27 15.38 -8.06
N GLN A 6 -1.71 14.18 -8.40
CA GLN A 6 -3.04 13.68 -8.01
C GLN A 6 -2.94 12.90 -6.69
N PRO A 7 -3.92 13.03 -5.79
CA PRO A 7 -3.99 12.15 -4.63
C PRO A 7 -4.26 10.70 -5.05
N LEU A 8 -3.44 9.79 -4.53
CA LEU A 8 -3.58 8.34 -4.62
C LEU A 8 -4.05 7.83 -3.25
N TYR A 9 -5.33 7.50 -3.15
CA TYR A 9 -5.91 6.93 -1.94
C TYR A 9 -5.77 5.41 -1.95
N PHE A 10 -5.45 4.82 -0.80
CA PHE A 10 -5.41 3.38 -0.64
C PHE A 10 -6.00 2.94 0.70
N LYS A 11 -6.47 1.70 0.73
CA LYS A 11 -6.94 1.00 1.92
C LYS A 11 -6.46 -0.44 1.86
N GLY A 12 -5.94 -0.95 2.97
CA GLY A 12 -5.50 -2.34 3.12
C GLY A 12 -6.12 -2.98 4.36
N VAL A 13 -6.05 -4.31 4.41
CA VAL A 13 -6.48 -5.13 5.55
C VAL A 13 -5.41 -6.18 5.80
N VAL A 14 -4.96 -6.30 7.04
CA VAL A 14 -4.00 -7.31 7.48
C VAL A 14 -4.74 -8.44 8.20
N PHE A 15 -4.48 -9.66 7.76
CA PHE A 15 -5.04 -10.87 8.34
C PHE A 15 -3.99 -11.97 8.35
N GLN A 16 -3.98 -12.75 9.43
CA GLN A 16 -3.13 -13.92 9.57
C GLN A 16 -3.90 -15.14 9.09
N LYS A 17 -3.30 -15.89 8.15
CA LYS A 17 -3.82 -17.20 7.72
C LYS A 17 -3.29 -18.27 8.67
N ASP A 18 -4.18 -19.08 9.25
CA ASP A 18 -3.79 -20.34 9.85
C ASP A 18 -3.17 -21.25 8.76
N THR A 19 -2.06 -21.93 9.09
CA THR A 19 -1.43 -23.01 8.31
C THR A 19 -2.39 -24.08 7.78
N LYS A 20 -3.59 -24.23 8.36
CA LYS A 20 -4.65 -25.15 7.88
C LYS A 20 -5.72 -24.49 7.00
N GLY A 21 -5.61 -23.20 6.73
CA GLY A 21 -6.50 -22.46 5.82
C GLY A 21 -7.93 -22.22 6.31
N ASN A 22 -8.25 -22.55 7.58
CA ASN A 22 -9.62 -22.58 8.08
C ASN A 22 -10.07 -21.30 8.81
N ALA A 23 -9.14 -20.47 9.26
CA ALA A 23 -9.45 -19.21 9.96
C ALA A 23 -8.51 -18.10 9.50
N GLU A 24 -9.11 -17.00 9.01
CA GLU A 24 -8.42 -15.73 8.80
C GLU A 24 -8.74 -14.84 9.99
N LYS A 25 -7.72 -14.46 10.77
CA LYS A 25 -7.88 -13.55 11.90
C LYS A 25 -7.27 -12.20 11.53
N VAL A 26 -8.05 -11.13 11.64
CA VAL A 26 -7.54 -9.76 11.46
C VAL A 26 -6.46 -9.45 12.49
N VAL A 27 -5.44 -8.69 12.10
CA VAL A 27 -4.34 -8.31 12.99
C VAL A 27 -4.45 -6.82 13.32
N ALA A 28 -4.82 -6.52 14.58
CA ALA A 28 -5.01 -5.16 15.08
C ALA A 28 -3.74 -4.61 15.75
N GLY A 29 -3.52 -3.30 15.64
CA GLY A 29 -2.38 -2.63 16.26
C GLY A 29 -1.02 -2.91 15.63
N GLU A 30 -1.00 -3.57 14.47
CA GLU A 30 0.21 -3.86 13.71
C GLU A 30 0.66 -2.63 12.94
N THR A 31 1.98 -2.40 12.90
CA THR A 31 2.56 -1.31 12.10
C THR A 31 2.90 -1.85 10.72
N VAL A 32 2.29 -1.28 9.69
CA VAL A 32 2.50 -1.61 8.28
C VAL A 32 3.26 -0.48 7.63
N GLU A 33 4.38 -0.79 6.96
CA GLU A 33 5.07 0.17 6.09
C GLU A 33 4.55 0.05 4.67
N VAL A 34 3.94 1.12 4.15
CA VAL A 34 3.50 1.21 2.76
C VAL A 34 4.46 2.09 2.00
N ILE A 35 5.06 1.55 0.93
CA ILE A 35 6.03 2.24 0.09
C ILE A 35 5.44 2.43 -1.30
N PHE A 36 5.50 3.66 -1.81
CA PHE A 36 5.08 4.01 -3.16
C PHE A 36 6.30 4.08 -4.08
N TYR A 37 6.27 3.31 -5.17
CA TYR A 37 7.28 3.32 -6.22
C TYR A 37 6.75 3.85 -7.55
N ASP A 38 7.57 4.63 -8.24
CA ASP A 38 7.27 5.14 -9.57
C ASP A 38 7.49 4.09 -10.68
N SER A 39 7.34 4.52 -11.92
CA SER A 39 7.52 3.68 -13.11
C SER A 39 8.96 3.22 -13.37
N ASN A 40 9.93 3.84 -12.71
CA ASN A 40 11.36 3.47 -12.73
C ASN A 40 11.74 2.61 -11.51
N SER A 41 10.75 2.14 -10.75
CA SER A 41 10.95 1.42 -9.48
C SER A 41 11.72 2.23 -8.44
N GLN A 42 11.63 3.56 -8.50
CA GLN A 42 12.22 4.44 -7.49
C GLN A 42 11.22 4.70 -6.37
N GLU A 43 11.68 4.65 -5.11
CA GLU A 43 10.85 5.01 -3.97
C GLU A 43 10.50 6.51 -4.05
N VAL A 44 9.20 6.80 -4.12
CA VAL A 44 8.64 8.15 -4.15
C VAL A 44 8.33 8.63 -2.74
N ALA A 45 7.72 7.76 -1.93
CA ALA A 45 7.30 8.07 -0.57
C ALA A 45 7.06 6.79 0.24
N ARG A 46 7.09 6.91 1.57
CA ARG A 46 6.71 5.86 2.52
C ARG A 46 5.78 6.39 3.61
N GLN A 47 4.91 5.52 4.11
CA GLN A 47 4.05 5.78 5.27
C GLN A 47 4.06 4.57 6.20
N SER A 48 4.32 4.80 7.49
CA SER A 48 4.09 3.81 8.55
C SER A 48 2.69 4.03 9.13
N LEU A 49 1.83 3.02 9.02
CA LEU A 49 0.43 3.07 9.43
C LEU A 49 0.13 1.96 10.44
N THR A 50 -0.69 2.25 11.45
CA THR A 50 -1.14 1.24 12.41
C THR A 50 -2.51 0.70 12.01
N THR A 51 -2.67 -0.63 12.05
CA THR A 51 -3.96 -1.27 11.75
C THR A 51 -5.01 -1.00 12.84
N SER A 52 -6.26 -0.85 12.43
CA SER A 52 -7.43 -0.69 13.31
C SER A 52 -7.77 -1.98 14.06
N GLU A 53 -8.77 -1.93 14.93
CA GLU A 53 -9.35 -3.13 15.59
C GLU A 53 -9.87 -4.19 14.60
N TYR A 54 -10.15 -3.77 13.35
CA TYR A 54 -10.58 -4.65 12.25
C TYR A 54 -9.44 -5.03 11.31
N GLY A 55 -8.18 -4.77 11.69
CA GLY A 55 -6.99 -5.02 10.87
C GLY A 55 -6.85 -4.11 9.65
N THR A 56 -7.65 -3.04 9.55
CA THR A 56 -7.62 -2.15 8.38
C THR A 56 -6.67 -0.99 8.56
N PHE A 57 -6.02 -0.56 7.49
CA PHE A 57 -5.26 0.70 7.43
C PHE A 57 -5.59 1.44 6.13
N GLN A 58 -5.34 2.75 6.10
CA GLN A 58 -5.61 3.58 4.93
C GLN A 58 -4.68 4.79 4.92
N GLY A 59 -4.39 5.28 3.73
CA GLY A 59 -3.52 6.42 3.55
C GLY A 59 -3.73 7.10 2.21
N VAL A 60 -2.93 8.14 2.00
CA VAL A 60 -2.93 8.90 0.76
C VAL A 60 -1.50 9.27 0.41
N PHE A 61 -1.12 9.02 -0.84
CA PHE A 61 0.09 9.57 -1.45
C PHE A 61 -0.28 10.66 -2.45
N THR A 62 0.72 11.43 -2.86
CA THR A 62 0.61 12.31 -4.02
C THR A 62 1.46 11.73 -5.13
N THR A 63 0.88 11.54 -6.31
CA THR A 63 1.62 11.05 -7.47
C THR A 63 2.67 12.07 -7.90
N PRO A 64 3.87 11.62 -8.32
CA PRO A 64 4.96 12.53 -8.65
C PRO A 64 4.59 13.44 -9.82
N SER A 65 5.08 14.68 -9.75
CA SER A 65 4.83 15.71 -10.77
C SER A 65 5.61 15.50 -12.07
N GLY A 66 6.70 14.71 -12.01
CA GLY A 66 7.59 14.40 -13.13
C GLY A 66 8.02 12.93 -13.10
N GLY A 67 8.69 12.50 -14.18
CA GLY A 67 9.11 11.11 -14.37
C GLY A 67 8.47 10.46 -15.59
N LEU A 68 8.79 9.18 -15.80
CA LEU A 68 8.26 8.41 -16.92
C LEU A 68 6.79 8.07 -16.68
N MET A 69 5.96 8.26 -17.71
CA MET A 69 4.61 7.71 -17.70
C MET A 69 4.69 6.19 -17.71
N GLY A 70 4.04 5.53 -16.75
CA GLY A 70 4.16 4.08 -16.66
C GLY A 70 3.36 3.48 -15.53
N ARG A 71 3.55 2.17 -15.36
CA ARG A 71 2.95 1.41 -14.26
C ARG A 71 3.71 1.74 -12.98
N MET A 72 2.99 2.20 -11.98
CA MET A 72 3.48 2.45 -10.63
C MET A 72 3.00 1.33 -9.69
N TYR A 73 3.52 1.27 -8.46
CA TYR A 73 3.02 0.31 -7.48
C TYR A 73 3.18 0.76 -6.04
N LEU A 74 2.29 0.23 -5.19
CA LEU A 74 2.46 0.25 -3.74
C LEU A 74 3.00 -1.12 -3.30
N SER A 75 3.89 -1.11 -2.32
CA SER A 75 4.35 -2.31 -1.62
C SER A 75 4.03 -2.19 -0.13
N ALA A 76 3.57 -3.28 0.45
CA ALA A 76 3.42 -3.44 1.89
C ALA A 76 3.83 -4.88 2.24
N ASP A 77 4.86 -5.04 3.07
CA ASP A 77 5.51 -6.33 3.33
C ASP A 77 5.88 -7.06 2.02
N GLU A 78 5.35 -8.28 1.80
CA GLU A 78 5.59 -9.08 0.59
C GLU A 78 4.55 -8.81 -0.52
N GLU A 79 3.54 -7.99 -0.26
CA GLU A 79 2.45 -7.70 -1.20
C GLU A 79 2.75 -6.47 -2.07
N VAL A 80 2.41 -6.57 -3.36
CA VAL A 80 2.61 -5.50 -4.34
C VAL A 80 1.35 -5.28 -5.16
N VAL A 81 0.88 -4.03 -5.20
CA VAL A 81 -0.29 -3.64 -5.99
C VAL A 81 0.10 -2.61 -7.03
N TYR A 82 -0.06 -2.97 -8.30
CA TYR A 82 0.25 -2.12 -9.44
C TYR A 82 -0.94 -1.24 -9.85
N PHE A 83 -0.64 -0.03 -10.31
CA PHE A 83 -1.63 0.91 -10.85
C PHE A 83 -1.05 1.78 -11.97
N ARG A 84 -1.93 2.47 -12.71
CA ARG A 84 -1.58 3.40 -13.80
C ARG A 84 -2.56 4.57 -13.86
#